data_AF-A0A958IL27-F1
#
_entry.id   AF-A0A958IL27-F1
#
_cell.length_a   1.000
_cell.length_b   1.000
_cell.length_c   1.000
_cell.angle_alpha   90.00
_cell.angle_beta   90.00
_cell.angle_gamma   90.00
#
_symmetry.space_group_name_H-M   'P 1'
#
loop_
_entity.id
_entity.type
_entity.pdbx_description
1 polymer ?
#
loop_
_entity_poly.entity_id
_entity_poly.type
_entity_poly.pdbx_seq_one_letter_code
_entity_poly.pdbx_strand_id
1 'polypeptide(L)'
;HAYIDNILEAKKVLVNEITATLFTIAKDVKIQVEFNPAKVKSYRLIGYENRRLNTEDFTDDKKDAGEIGAGHTVTALYEIVLANATVARSGDNKYTQTVIKKVAFDTDEVLTVRIRYKAPDGDVSKEFSNVLDSAPQSVRETGENFRFSAAVAEFAMLLRDSEFKANASLTSVYNLAKSAKGNDPFGYRAEFISLVERADILTKNRE
;
A
#
# COMPACT_ATOMS: atom_id res chain seq x y z
N HIS A 1 -11.31 11.87 9.99
CA HIS A 1 -10.54 12.63 11.00
C HIS A 1 -9.34 13.24 10.31
N ALA A 2 -9.28 14.56 10.18
CA ALA A 2 -8.12 15.28 9.66
C ALA A 2 -7.45 16.04 10.80
N TYR A 3 -6.12 15.94 10.91
CA TYR A 3 -5.33 16.66 11.91
C TYR A 3 -4.65 17.81 11.19
N ILE A 4 -5.03 19.05 11.51
CA ILE A 4 -4.46 20.27 10.91
C ILE A 4 -3.46 20.83 11.91
N ASP A 5 -2.18 20.66 11.64
CA ASP A 5 -1.10 21.15 12.50
C ASP A 5 -0.36 22.36 11.92
N ASN A 6 -0.51 22.62 10.62
CA ASN A 6 0.10 23.77 9.95
C ASN A 6 -0.75 24.28 8.77
N ILE A 7 -0.39 25.45 8.22
CA ILE A 7 -1.18 26.12 7.17
C ILE A 7 -1.21 25.36 5.84
N LEU A 8 -0.19 24.54 5.56
CA LEU A 8 -0.14 23.68 4.38
C LEU A 8 -1.06 22.47 4.55
N GLU A 9 -1.11 21.88 5.74
CA GLU A 9 -2.06 20.81 6.07
C GLU A 9 -3.50 21.36 6.11
N ALA A 10 -3.71 22.59 6.59
CA ALA A 10 -5.00 23.27 6.51
C ALA A 10 -5.45 23.45 5.06
N LYS A 11 -4.56 23.89 4.17
CA LYS A 11 -4.84 24.02 2.74
C LYS A 11 -5.08 22.66 2.08
N LYS A 12 -4.30 21.64 2.46
CA LYS A 12 -4.48 20.27 1.98
C LYS A 12 -5.87 19.75 2.31
N VAL A 13 -6.22 19.76 3.59
CA VAL A 13 -7.49 19.23 4.09
C VAL A 13 -8.65 20.07 3.56
N LEU A 14 -8.62 21.39 3.76
CA LEU A 14 -9.80 22.24 3.55
C LEU A 14 -10.02 22.67 2.11
N VAL A 15 -8.97 22.70 1.28
CA VAL A 15 -9.06 23.18 -0.12
C VAL A 15 -8.91 22.02 -1.08
N ASN A 16 -7.90 21.17 -0.91
CA ASN A 16 -7.60 20.12 -1.88
C ASN A 16 -8.44 18.85 -1.64
N GLU A 17 -8.48 18.34 -0.41
CA GLU A 17 -9.15 17.07 -0.09
C GLU A 17 -10.67 17.22 0.03
N ILE A 18 -11.17 18.29 0.66
CA ILE A 18 -12.62 18.55 0.72
C ILE A 18 -13.22 18.69 -0.69
N THR A 19 -12.55 19.41 -1.60
CA THR A 19 -13.05 19.55 -2.98
C THR A 19 -13.07 18.23 -3.73
N ALA A 20 -12.09 17.35 -3.49
CA ALA A 20 -12.03 16.03 -4.11
C ALA A 20 -13.10 15.06 -3.57
N THR A 21 -13.54 15.23 -2.32
CA THR A 21 -14.68 14.49 -1.76
C THR A 21 -16.05 14.97 -2.24
N LEU A 22 -16.15 16.16 -2.83
CA LEU A 22 -17.43 16.69 -3.36
C LEU A 22 -17.84 16.07 -4.70
N PHE A 23 -16.90 15.43 -5.42
CA PHE A 23 -17.15 14.77 -6.70
C PHE A 23 -16.78 13.30 -6.64
N THR A 24 -17.71 12.47 -6.16
CA THR A 24 -17.58 11.01 -6.18
C THR A 24 -17.56 10.52 -7.62
N ILE A 25 -16.49 9.80 -8.00
CA ILE A 25 -16.36 9.19 -9.32
C ILE A 25 -16.67 7.69 -9.30
N ALA A 26 -16.62 7.08 -8.11
CA ALA A 26 -16.98 5.68 -7.89
C ALA A 26 -17.50 5.49 -6.46
N LYS A 27 -18.67 4.85 -6.34
CA LYS A 27 -19.26 4.43 -5.06
C LYS A 27 -19.13 2.92 -4.88
N ASP A 28 -19.27 2.47 -3.64
CA ASP A 28 -19.16 1.06 -3.24
C ASP A 28 -17.87 0.38 -3.75
N VAL A 29 -16.73 1.05 -3.60
CA VAL A 29 -15.47 0.51 -4.09
C VAL A 29 -14.96 -0.60 -3.17
N LYS A 30 -14.74 -1.77 -3.76
CA LYS A 30 -14.15 -2.93 -3.11
C LYS A 30 -12.90 -3.35 -3.87
N ILE A 31 -11.81 -3.61 -3.13
CA ILE A 31 -10.55 -4.06 -3.70
C ILE A 31 -10.23 -5.43 -3.11
N GLN A 32 -9.92 -6.39 -3.98
CA GLN A 32 -9.44 -7.70 -3.62
C GLN A 32 -8.09 -7.94 -4.28
N VAL A 33 -7.15 -8.48 -3.51
CA VAL A 33 -5.85 -8.92 -4.01
C VAL A 33 -5.75 -10.41 -3.73
N GLU A 34 -5.55 -11.18 -4.79
CA GLU A 34 -5.37 -12.63 -4.74
C GLU A 34 -3.93 -12.93 -5.16
N PHE A 35 -3.15 -13.57 -4.29
CA PHE A 35 -1.78 -13.98 -4.58
C PHE A 35 -1.74 -15.42 -5.07
N ASN A 36 -0.89 -15.68 -6.06
CA ASN A 36 -0.64 -17.02 -6.55
C ASN A 36 0.16 -17.83 -5.50
N PRO A 37 -0.42 -18.88 -4.89
CA PRO A 37 0.24 -19.64 -3.83
C PRO A 37 1.44 -20.48 -4.31
N ALA A 38 1.59 -20.67 -5.63
CA ALA A 38 2.77 -21.30 -6.21
C ALA A 38 3.97 -20.34 -6.30
N LYS A 39 3.74 -19.01 -6.30
CA LYS A 39 4.77 -17.97 -6.40
C LYS A 39 4.99 -17.25 -5.06
N VAL A 40 3.95 -17.09 -4.25
CA VAL A 40 3.97 -16.36 -2.97
C VAL A 40 3.60 -17.29 -1.82
N LYS A 41 4.52 -17.44 -0.88
CA LYS A 41 4.41 -18.26 0.33
C LYS A 41 3.56 -17.61 1.42
N SER A 42 3.78 -16.33 1.65
CA SER A 42 3.04 -15.51 2.60
C SER A 42 3.12 -14.05 2.21
N TYR A 43 2.19 -13.24 2.69
CA TYR A 43 2.17 -11.82 2.41
C TYR A 43 1.56 -11.05 3.59
N ARG A 44 1.90 -9.77 3.68
CA ARG A 44 1.39 -8.83 4.67
C ARG A 44 1.11 -7.48 4.03
N LEU A 45 -0.02 -6.87 4.41
CA LEU A 45 -0.38 -5.52 4.00
C LEU A 45 0.22 -4.52 4.99
N ILE A 46 1.11 -3.66 4.49
CA ILE A 46 1.82 -2.67 5.31
C ILE A 46 0.87 -1.51 5.62
N GLY A 47 0.78 -1.13 6.89
CA GLY A 47 0.02 0.05 7.34
C GLY A 47 -1.48 -0.18 7.58
N TYR A 48 -2.02 -1.34 7.19
CA TYR A 48 -3.45 -1.70 7.36
C TYR A 48 -3.64 -3.09 7.98
N GLU A 49 -2.73 -3.46 8.88
CA GLU A 49 -2.68 -4.80 9.51
C GLU A 49 -4.02 -5.15 10.22
N ASN A 50 -4.77 -4.14 10.67
CA ASN A 50 -6.05 -4.30 11.37
C ASN A 50 -7.31 -4.30 10.46
N ARG A 51 -7.19 -4.23 9.13
CA ARG A 51 -8.34 -4.11 8.19
C ARG A 51 -8.41 -5.19 7.10
N ARG A 52 -7.85 -6.38 7.33
CA ARG A 52 -7.99 -7.49 6.37
C ARG A 52 -9.48 -7.87 6.21
N LEU A 53 -10.02 -7.61 5.01
CA LEU A 53 -11.31 -8.16 4.57
C LEU A 53 -11.13 -9.64 4.22
N ASN A 54 -12.07 -10.48 4.64
CA ASN A 54 -12.06 -11.89 4.28
C ASN A 54 -12.56 -12.04 2.83
N THR A 55 -12.14 -13.09 2.12
CA THR A 55 -12.54 -13.36 0.73
C THR A 55 -14.07 -13.39 0.55
N GLU A 56 -14.79 -13.86 1.56
CA GLU A 56 -16.26 -13.96 1.61
C GLU A 56 -16.96 -12.60 1.59
N ASP A 57 -16.28 -11.55 2.06
CA ASP A 57 -16.80 -10.20 2.16
C ASP A 57 -16.76 -9.42 0.83
N PHE A 58 -15.93 -9.85 -0.12
CA PHE A 58 -15.75 -9.13 -1.38
C PHE A 58 -17.03 -9.14 -2.24
N THR A 59 -17.73 -10.28 -2.24
CA THR A 59 -18.95 -10.46 -3.03
C THR A 59 -20.22 -9.92 -2.34
N ASP A 60 -20.16 -9.60 -1.04
CA ASP A 60 -21.35 -9.15 -0.30
C ASP A 60 -21.52 -7.62 -0.37
N ASP A 61 -22.50 -7.17 -1.14
CA ASP A 61 -22.86 -5.75 -1.33
C ASP A 61 -23.45 -5.07 -0.08
N LYS A 62 -23.63 -5.81 1.03
CA LYS A 62 -24.08 -5.24 2.31
C LYS A 62 -22.93 -4.77 3.22
N LYS A 63 -21.68 -5.09 2.88
CA LYS A 63 -20.52 -4.70 3.69
C LYS A 63 -20.01 -3.32 3.30
N ASP A 64 -19.64 -2.54 4.32
CA ASP A 64 -19.15 -1.17 4.20
C ASP A 64 -18.01 -1.04 3.17
N ALA A 65 -18.16 -0.11 2.25
CA ALA A 65 -17.32 0.05 1.07
C ALA A 65 -16.80 1.48 0.96
N GLY A 66 -15.62 1.65 0.38
CA GLY A 66 -14.99 2.97 0.26
C GLY A 66 -15.59 3.79 -0.87
N GLU A 67 -15.60 5.11 -0.71
CA GLU A 67 -15.86 6.05 -1.81
C GLU A 67 -14.53 6.55 -2.39
N ILE A 68 -14.48 6.68 -3.72
CA ILE A 68 -13.33 7.29 -4.41
C ILE A 68 -13.80 8.58 -5.09
N GLY A 69 -13.23 9.69 -4.64
CA GLY A 69 -13.43 11.02 -5.21
C GLY A 69 -12.51 11.30 -6.41
N ALA A 70 -12.87 12.31 -7.21
CA ALA A 70 -12.09 12.75 -8.35
C ALA A 70 -10.68 13.18 -7.90
N GLY A 71 -9.64 12.63 -8.54
CA GLY A 71 -8.25 12.96 -8.22
C GLY A 71 -7.67 12.22 -7.00
N HIS A 72 -8.45 11.37 -6.32
CA HIS A 72 -7.92 10.52 -5.26
C HIS A 72 -7.05 9.39 -5.82
N THR A 73 -5.91 9.16 -5.18
CA THR A 73 -5.04 8.00 -5.43
C THR A 73 -4.90 7.20 -4.15
N VAL A 74 -5.15 5.90 -4.22
CA VAL A 74 -4.95 4.97 -3.11
C VAL A 74 -3.72 4.12 -3.40
N THR A 75 -2.84 3.98 -2.41
CA THR A 75 -1.67 3.10 -2.51
C THR A 75 -1.71 2.08 -1.38
N ALA A 76 -1.62 0.81 -1.73
CA ALA A 76 -1.48 -0.30 -0.81
C ALA A 76 -0.12 -0.96 -1.04
N LEU A 77 0.66 -1.14 0.02
CA LEU A 77 1.97 -1.79 -0.04
C LEU A 77 1.88 -3.18 0.56
N TYR A 78 2.30 -4.18 -0.19
CA TYR A 78 2.38 -5.56 0.29
C TYR A 78 3.85 -5.98 0.40
N GLU A 79 4.19 -6.56 1.54
CA GLU A 79 5.40 -7.34 1.70
C GLU A 79 5.07 -8.80 1.41
N ILE A 80 5.89 -9.47 0.61
CA ILE A 80 5.67 -10.86 0.20
C ILE A 80 6.90 -11.71 0.49
N VAL A 81 6.67 -12.97 0.83
CA VAL A 81 7.69 -14.02 0.86
C VAL A 81 7.47 -14.91 -0.34
N LEU A 82 8.47 -15.07 -1.20
CA LEU A 82 8.36 -15.93 -2.39
C LEU A 82 8.34 -17.41 -1.99
N ALA A 83 7.68 -18.24 -2.79
CA ALA A 83 7.53 -19.68 -2.56
C ALA A 83 8.88 -20.42 -2.48
N ASN A 84 9.88 -19.95 -3.24
CA ASN A 84 11.23 -20.50 -3.27
C ASN A 84 12.17 -19.92 -2.20
N ALA A 85 11.72 -18.98 -1.37
CA ALA A 85 12.56 -18.38 -0.34
C ALA A 85 12.84 -19.39 0.79
N THR A 86 14.11 -19.51 1.20
CA THR A 86 14.61 -20.31 2.33
C THR A 86 14.25 -19.73 3.71
N VAL A 87 13.12 -19.03 3.81
CA VAL A 87 12.60 -18.54 5.08
C VAL A 87 11.74 -19.65 5.70
N ALA A 88 12.06 -20.07 6.91
CA ALA A 88 11.30 -21.10 7.63
C ALA A 88 9.81 -20.71 7.73
N ARG A 89 8.90 -21.68 7.58
CA ARG A 89 7.46 -21.43 7.80
C ARG A 89 7.25 -21.06 9.26
N SER A 90 6.48 -20.00 9.50
CA SER A 90 5.59 -20.00 10.66
C SER A 90 4.30 -20.68 10.18
N GLY A 91 4.11 -21.96 10.50
CA GLY A 91 2.89 -22.72 10.17
C GLY A 91 3.04 -23.80 9.09
N ASP A 92 3.91 -24.80 9.31
CA ASP A 92 3.61 -26.13 8.78
C ASP A 92 2.36 -26.64 9.50
N ASN A 93 1.25 -26.67 8.77
CA ASN A 93 -0.02 -27.07 9.35
C ASN A 93 0.02 -28.59 9.49
N LYS A 94 0.35 -29.10 10.69
CA LYS A 94 0.45 -30.54 10.99
C LYS A 94 -0.78 -31.33 10.55
N TYR A 95 -1.93 -30.67 10.46
CA TYR A 95 -3.23 -31.27 10.18
C TYR A 95 -3.83 -30.89 8.82
N THR A 96 -3.16 -30.06 8.01
CA THR A 96 -3.75 -29.58 6.75
C THR A 96 -2.72 -29.47 5.63
N GLN A 97 -2.99 -30.13 4.52
CA GLN A 97 -2.25 -29.96 3.27
C GLN A 97 -3.01 -29.01 2.35
N THR A 98 -2.34 -27.94 1.92
CA THR A 98 -2.90 -27.03 0.91
C THR A 98 -2.62 -27.61 -0.48
N VAL A 99 -3.68 -28.01 -1.19
CA VAL A 99 -3.57 -28.49 -2.57
C VAL A 99 -3.61 -27.29 -3.52
N ILE A 100 -2.48 -27.00 -4.17
CA ILE A 100 -2.38 -25.93 -5.16
C ILE A 100 -2.77 -26.48 -6.54
N LYS A 101 -3.68 -25.79 -7.24
CA LYS A 101 -4.12 -26.20 -8.59
C LYS A 101 -2.95 -26.12 -9.58
N LYS A 102 -2.88 -27.06 -10.52
CA LYS A 102 -1.80 -27.12 -11.54
C LYS A 102 -1.61 -25.79 -12.28
N VAL A 103 -2.71 -25.13 -12.64
CA VAL A 103 -2.69 -23.83 -13.34
C VAL A 103 -1.82 -22.80 -12.64
N ALA A 104 -1.74 -22.80 -11.30
CA ALA A 104 -0.94 -21.86 -10.53
C ALA A 104 0.58 -22.00 -10.81
N PHE A 105 1.03 -23.18 -11.22
CA PHE A 105 2.43 -23.45 -11.58
C PHE A 105 2.73 -23.17 -13.06
N ASP A 106 1.71 -23.21 -13.91
CA ASP A 106 1.83 -23.07 -15.36
C ASP A 106 1.78 -21.59 -15.82
N THR A 107 1.78 -20.63 -14.89
CA THR A 107 1.82 -19.17 -15.17
C THR A 107 2.97 -18.48 -14.43
N ASP A 108 3.30 -17.25 -14.84
CA ASP A 108 4.21 -16.35 -14.13
C ASP A 108 3.49 -15.31 -13.27
N GLU A 109 2.17 -15.44 -13.12
CA GLU A 109 1.33 -14.51 -12.38
C GLU A 109 1.67 -14.57 -10.88
N VAL A 110 2.01 -13.43 -10.29
CA VAL A 110 2.28 -13.28 -8.85
C VAL A 110 1.00 -12.96 -8.10
N LEU A 111 0.17 -12.08 -8.66
CA LEU A 111 -1.09 -11.66 -8.05
C LEU A 111 -2.09 -11.19 -9.10
N THR A 112 -3.36 -11.22 -8.71
CA THR A 112 -4.47 -10.56 -9.40
C THR A 112 -5.08 -9.52 -8.48
N VAL A 113 -5.24 -8.29 -8.97
CA VAL A 113 -6.02 -7.24 -8.30
C VAL A 113 -7.37 -7.15 -8.98
N ARG A 114 -8.44 -7.23 -8.18
CA ARG A 114 -9.82 -7.00 -8.63
C ARG A 114 -10.38 -5.79 -7.93
N ILE A 115 -10.97 -4.90 -8.70
CA ILE A 115 -11.65 -3.71 -8.22
C ILE A 115 -13.09 -3.79 -8.68
N ARG A 116 -14.00 -3.74 -7.72
CA ARG A 116 -15.43 -3.64 -7.98
C ARG A 116 -15.91 -2.26 -7.55
N TYR A 117 -16.72 -1.61 -8.39
CA TYR A 117 -17.25 -0.28 -8.11
C TYR A 117 -18.58 -0.04 -8.82
N LYS A 118 -19.35 0.93 -8.35
CA LYS A 118 -20.54 1.45 -9.03
C LYS A 118 -20.24 2.86 -9.55
N ALA A 119 -20.84 3.21 -10.69
CA ALA A 119 -20.82 4.60 -11.16
C ALA A 119 -21.53 5.53 -10.15
N PRO A 120 -21.24 6.83 -10.11
CA PRO A 120 -21.81 7.74 -9.11
C PRO A 120 -23.35 7.68 -9.06
N ASP A 121 -23.98 7.75 -10.23
CA ASP A 121 -25.45 7.72 -10.38
C ASP A 121 -26.00 6.32 -10.72
N GLY A 122 -25.17 5.28 -10.70
CA GLY A 122 -25.55 3.94 -11.15
C GLY A 122 -25.60 2.94 -10.01
N ASP A 123 -26.56 2.02 -10.01
CA ASP A 123 -26.66 0.97 -8.97
C ASP A 123 -26.06 -0.38 -9.41
N VAL A 124 -25.65 -0.47 -10.67
CA VAL A 124 -25.02 -1.67 -11.23
C VAL A 124 -23.52 -1.63 -10.97
N SER A 125 -23.02 -2.72 -10.39
CA SER A 125 -21.60 -2.90 -10.11
C SER A 125 -20.82 -3.31 -11.36
N LYS A 126 -19.61 -2.76 -11.50
CA LYS A 126 -18.64 -3.07 -12.54
C LYS A 126 -17.39 -3.67 -11.89
N GLU A 127 -16.80 -4.66 -12.55
CA GLU A 127 -15.55 -5.28 -12.10
C GLU A 127 -14.43 -4.99 -13.10
N PHE A 128 -13.27 -4.62 -12.58
CA PHE A 128 -12.02 -4.46 -13.29
C PHE A 128 -10.98 -5.38 -12.65
N SER A 129 -10.26 -6.16 -13.46
CA SER A 129 -9.21 -7.05 -12.97
C SER A 129 -7.90 -6.77 -13.70
N ASN A 130 -6.79 -6.79 -12.96
CA ASN A 130 -5.46 -6.73 -13.52
C ASN A 130 -4.56 -7.80 -12.91
N VAL A 131 -3.80 -8.48 -13.76
CA VAL A 131 -2.86 -9.53 -13.36
C VAL A 131 -1.45 -8.95 -13.40
N LEU A 132 -0.65 -9.30 -12.39
CA LEU A 132 0.75 -8.90 -12.31
C LEU A 132 1.64 -10.14 -12.41
N ASP A 133 2.48 -10.16 -13.44
CA ASP A 133 3.49 -11.20 -13.64
C ASP A 133 4.74 -10.99 -12.78
N SER A 134 5.50 -12.06 -12.63
CA SER A 134 6.75 -12.11 -11.88
C SER A 134 7.88 -11.40 -12.60
N ALA A 135 7.92 -10.07 -12.48
CA ALA A 135 9.01 -9.22 -12.96
C ALA A 135 9.61 -8.43 -11.79
N PRO A 136 10.42 -9.06 -10.92
CA PRO A 136 11.06 -8.35 -9.82
C PRO A 136 11.97 -7.26 -10.39
N GLN A 137 11.73 -6.03 -9.95
CA GLN A 137 12.46 -4.86 -10.41
C GLN A 137 13.26 -4.26 -9.26
N SER A 138 14.43 -3.69 -9.57
CA SER A 138 15.18 -2.95 -8.57
C SER A 138 14.36 -1.76 -8.08
N VAL A 139 14.38 -1.49 -6.78
CA VAL A 139 13.69 -0.34 -6.17
C VAL A 139 14.06 0.97 -6.89
N ARG A 140 15.32 1.10 -7.33
CA ARG A 140 15.81 2.28 -8.06
C ARG A 140 15.13 2.52 -9.40
N GLU A 141 14.64 1.46 -10.04
CA GLU A 141 14.00 1.50 -11.34
C GLU A 141 12.48 1.69 -11.24
N THR A 142 11.90 1.56 -10.03
CA THR A 142 10.44 1.66 -9.83
C THR A 142 9.90 3.08 -10.10
N GLY A 143 8.59 3.25 -10.10
CA GLY A 143 7.98 4.58 -10.21
C GLY A 143 8.31 5.47 -9.00
N GLU A 144 8.29 6.79 -9.21
CA GLU A 144 8.47 7.77 -8.12
C GLU A 144 7.47 7.55 -6.98
N ASN A 145 6.20 7.28 -7.31
CA ASN A 145 5.16 7.01 -6.33
C ASN A 145 5.46 5.76 -5.48
N PHE A 146 6.00 4.71 -6.10
CA PHE A 146 6.39 3.49 -5.39
C PHE A 146 7.50 3.79 -4.39
N ARG A 147 8.62 4.37 -4.85
CA ARG A 147 9.74 4.72 -3.97
C ARG A 147 9.32 5.67 -2.85
N PHE A 148 8.52 6.68 -3.15
CA PHE A 148 8.08 7.66 -2.16
C PHE A 148 7.16 7.02 -1.10
N SER A 149 6.18 6.22 -1.52
CA SER A 149 5.32 5.49 -0.58
C SER A 149 6.08 4.47 0.27
N ALA A 150 7.08 3.79 -0.31
CA ALA A 150 7.97 2.89 0.42
C ALA A 150 8.78 3.64 1.50
N ALA A 151 9.30 4.84 1.19
CA ALA A 151 10.01 5.65 2.17
C ALA A 151 9.10 6.09 3.34
N VAL A 152 7.85 6.47 3.04
CA VAL A 152 6.85 6.80 4.08
C VAL A 152 6.56 5.59 4.98
N ALA A 153 6.40 4.40 4.38
CA ALA A 153 6.19 3.17 5.14
C ALA A 153 7.40 2.79 6.01
N GLU A 154 8.62 2.88 5.47
CA GLU A 154 9.86 2.63 6.20
C GLU A 154 10.01 3.60 7.38
N PHE A 155 9.72 4.89 7.18
CA PHE A 155 9.72 5.87 8.26
C PHE A 155 8.72 5.53 9.36
N ALA A 156 7.51 5.12 9.00
CA ALA A 156 6.51 4.69 9.97
C ALA A 156 6.95 3.45 10.76
N MET A 157 7.65 2.50 10.12
CA MET A 157 8.22 1.33 10.81
C MET A 157 9.29 1.74 11.82
N LEU A 158 10.15 2.70 11.48
CA LEU A 158 11.16 3.24 12.39
C LEU A 158 10.52 3.93 13.60
N LEU A 159 9.55 4.81 13.37
CA LEU A 159 8.87 5.55 14.45
C LEU A 159 8.10 4.64 15.41
N ARG A 160 7.59 3.50 14.92
CA ARG A 160 6.85 2.52 15.73
C ARG A 160 7.75 1.46 16.37
N ASP A 161 9.07 1.56 16.17
CA ASP A 161 10.01 0.53 16.59
C ASP A 161 9.56 -0.88 16.12
N SER A 162 9.12 -0.98 14.87
CA SER A 162 8.49 -2.19 14.34
C SER A 162 9.48 -3.37 14.34
N GLU A 163 9.01 -4.55 14.76
CA GLU A 163 9.78 -5.81 14.64
C GLU A 163 10.18 -6.14 13.20
N PHE A 164 9.49 -5.53 12.22
CA PHE A 164 9.72 -5.72 10.80
C PHE A 164 10.59 -4.64 10.15
N LYS A 165 11.09 -3.67 10.92
CA LYS A 165 11.92 -2.58 10.37
C LYS A 165 13.28 -3.08 9.84
N ALA A 166 13.71 -4.29 10.21
CA ALA A 166 14.98 -4.88 9.79
C ALA A 166 16.16 -3.89 9.91
N ASN A 167 16.85 -3.61 8.82
CA ASN A 167 17.99 -2.68 8.74
C ASN A 167 17.58 -1.25 8.32
N ALA A 168 16.29 -0.89 8.42
CA ALA A 168 15.81 0.45 8.10
C ALA A 168 16.54 1.51 8.92
N SER A 169 16.74 2.69 8.32
CA SER A 169 17.42 3.82 8.95
C SER A 169 16.84 5.14 8.46
N LEU A 170 16.96 6.20 9.25
CA LEU A 170 16.51 7.53 8.81
C LEU A 170 17.26 8.00 7.56
N THR A 171 18.52 7.60 7.41
CA THR A 171 19.33 7.83 6.21
C THR A 171 18.76 7.13 4.97
N SER A 172 18.35 5.87 5.07
CA SER A 172 17.75 5.15 3.94
C SER A 172 16.41 5.75 3.52
N VAL A 173 15.55 6.09 4.50
CA VAL A 173 14.30 6.81 4.26
C VAL A 173 14.55 8.12 3.52
N TYR A 174 15.46 8.96 4.03
CA TYR A 174 15.76 10.26 3.43
C TYR A 174 16.23 10.12 1.98
N ASN A 175 17.18 9.22 1.73
CA ASN A 175 17.71 8.99 0.38
C ASN A 175 16.65 8.48 -0.59
N LEU A 176 15.81 7.54 -0.13
CA LEU A 176 14.74 6.98 -0.95
C LEU A 176 13.68 8.04 -1.28
N ALA A 177 13.19 8.78 -0.29
CA ALA A 177 12.22 9.86 -0.46
C ALA A 177 12.75 10.97 -1.38
N LYS A 178 14.00 11.39 -1.18
CA LYS A 178 14.67 12.41 -2.00
C LYS A 178 14.81 11.99 -3.46
N SER A 179 15.16 10.74 -3.72
CA SER A 179 15.23 10.17 -5.09
C SER A 179 13.87 10.06 -5.79
N ALA A 180 12.78 10.29 -5.05
CA ALA A 180 11.41 10.08 -5.48
C ALA A 180 10.53 11.32 -5.27
N LYS A 181 11.12 12.49 -5.00
CA LYS A 181 10.36 13.73 -4.78
C LYS A 181 9.49 14.06 -5.99
N GLY A 182 10.04 13.96 -7.21
CA GLY A 182 9.30 14.21 -8.44
C GLY A 182 8.66 15.59 -8.51
N ASN A 183 7.58 15.68 -9.29
CA ASN A 183 6.71 16.85 -9.33
C ASN A 183 5.91 16.96 -8.02
N ASP A 184 6.01 18.11 -7.36
CA ASP A 184 5.43 18.35 -6.04
C ASP A 184 4.82 19.75 -5.99
N PRO A 185 3.70 19.98 -6.71
CA PRO A 185 3.11 21.31 -6.86
C PRO A 185 2.61 21.91 -5.54
N PHE A 186 2.35 21.07 -4.54
CA PHE A 186 1.84 21.48 -3.23
C PHE A 186 2.89 21.41 -2.11
N GLY A 187 4.08 20.86 -2.37
CA GLY A 187 5.19 20.82 -1.41
C GLY A 187 5.13 19.70 -0.38
N TYR A 188 4.16 18.77 -0.45
CA TYR A 188 3.99 17.72 0.56
C TYR A 188 5.16 16.74 0.61
N ARG A 189 5.75 16.44 -0.56
CA ARG A 189 6.90 15.54 -0.61
C ARG A 189 8.15 16.19 -0.05
N ALA A 190 8.35 17.47 -0.37
CA ALA A 190 9.43 18.27 0.20
C ALA A 190 9.30 18.38 1.74
N GLU A 191 8.09 18.64 2.24
CA GLU A 191 7.80 18.71 3.68
C GLU A 191 8.13 17.39 4.39
N PHE A 192 7.69 16.25 3.85
CA PHE A 192 8.02 14.93 4.40
C PHE A 192 9.54 14.69 4.45
N ILE A 193 10.27 15.03 3.38
CA ILE A 193 11.73 14.89 3.34
C ILE A 193 12.39 15.74 4.43
N SER A 194 11.94 16.98 4.63
CA SER A 194 12.43 17.85 5.71
C SER A 194 12.09 17.31 7.10
N LEU A 195 10.94 16.67 7.27
CA LEU A 195 10.55 16.04 8.54
C LEU A 195 11.47 14.86 8.88
N VAL A 196 11.80 14.00 7.90
CA VAL A 196 12.75 12.89 8.10
C VAL A 196 14.14 13.41 8.45
N GLU A 197 14.61 14.47 7.79
CA GLU A 197 15.90 15.10 8.08
C GLU A 197 15.97 15.66 9.50
N ARG A 198 14.91 16.34 9.96
CA ARG A 198 14.82 16.83 11.34
C ARG A 198 14.82 15.68 12.36
N ALA A 199 14.09 14.61 12.07
CA ALA A 199 14.06 13.42 12.93
C ALA A 199 15.47 12.80 13.06
N ASP A 200 16.23 12.74 11.96
CA ASP A 200 17.61 12.23 11.96
C ASP A 200 18.54 13.07 12.85
N ILE A 201 18.45 14.41 12.74
CA ILE A 201 19.23 15.34 13.57
C ILE A 201 18.88 15.18 15.05
N LEU A 202 17.59 15.11 15.40
CA LEU A 202 17.14 14.98 16.78
C LEU A 202 17.56 13.66 17.42
N THR A 203 17.61 12.58 16.62
CA THR A 203 18.02 11.26 17.11
C THR A 203 19.53 11.22 17.38
N LYS A 204 20.34 11.82 16.49
CA LYS A 204 21.80 11.92 16.67
C LYS A 204 22.22 12.78 17.86
N ASN A 205 21.44 13.80 18.20
CA ASN A 205 21.72 14.66 19.35
C ASN A 205 21.34 14.04 20.72
N ARG A 206 20.73 12.85 20.72
CA ARG A 206 20.33 12.13 21.93
C ARG A 206 21.33 11.03 22.34
N GLU A 207 22.30 10.70 21.48
CA GLU A 207 23.44 9.82 21.78
C GLU A 207 24.62 10.63 22.30
#